data_AF-A0A9D3VIK5-F1
#
_entry.id   AF-A0A9D3VIK5-F1
#
_cell.length_a   1.000
_cell.length_b   1.000
_cell.length_c   1.000
_cell.angle_alpha   90.00
_cell.angle_beta   90.00
_cell.angle_gamma   90.00
#
_symmetry.space_group_name_H-M   'P 1'
#
loop_
_entity.id
_entity.type
_entity.pdbx_description
1 polymer ?
#
loop_
_entity_poly.entity_id
_entity_poly.type
_entity_poly.pdbx_seq_one_letter_code
_entity_poly.pdbx_strand_id
1 'polypeptide(L)'
;MYKKAYSFPMQPINGPHDWKKIGIQPVLPSIERKMSGRPKKNRRMAKDEPKKLKPGHLSKKGLLMTCTQCGQPGHNKRSCTNSK
;
A
#
# COMPACT_ATOMS: atom_id res chain seq x y z
N MET A 1 -52.52 -11.13 -23.56
CA MET A 1 -51.60 -10.15 -22.94
C MET A 1 -50.38 -9.87 -23.81
N TYR A 2 -49.66 -10.89 -24.29
CA TYR A 2 -48.49 -10.77 -25.18
C TYR A 2 -48.67 -9.81 -26.38
N LYS A 3 -49.71 -9.99 -27.20
CA LYS A 3 -49.92 -9.15 -28.41
C LYS A 3 -50.22 -7.67 -28.11
N LYS A 4 -50.77 -7.35 -26.93
CA LYS A 4 -51.04 -5.96 -26.51
C LYS A 4 -49.75 -5.23 -26.11
N ALA A 5 -48.72 -5.95 -25.68
CA ALA A 5 -47.45 -5.35 -25.28
C ALA A 5 -46.66 -4.76 -26.46
N TYR A 6 -46.91 -5.27 -27.68
CA TYR A 6 -46.22 -4.83 -28.91
C TYR A 6 -47.14 -4.05 -29.86
N SER A 7 -48.32 -3.60 -29.39
CA SER A 7 -49.24 -2.85 -30.25
C SER A 7 -48.70 -1.48 -30.67
N PHE A 8 -47.70 -0.97 -29.95
CA PHE A 8 -47.05 0.31 -30.24
C PHE A 8 -45.57 0.06 -30.57
N PRO A 9 -45.21 -0.07 -31.85
CA PRO A 9 -43.81 -0.17 -32.24
C PRO A 9 -43.10 1.16 -31.99
N MET A 10 -41.96 1.12 -31.30
CA MET A 10 -41.07 2.26 -31.21
C MET A 10 -40.50 2.56 -32.59
N GLN A 11 -40.53 3.84 -32.98
CA GLN A 11 -39.86 4.25 -34.21
C GLN A 11 -38.35 4.02 -34.07
N PRO A 12 -37.68 3.57 -35.13
CA PRO A 12 -36.23 3.42 -35.09
C PRO A 12 -35.59 4.78 -34.82
N ILE A 13 -34.59 4.78 -33.94
CA ILE A 13 -33.78 5.97 -33.70
C ILE A 13 -32.81 6.13 -34.87
N ASN A 14 -32.74 7.34 -35.41
CA ASN A 14 -31.80 7.72 -36.46
C ASN A 14 -30.37 7.29 -36.11
N GLY A 15 -29.70 6.65 -37.06
CA GLY A 15 -28.35 6.14 -36.86
C GLY A 15 -27.29 7.25 -36.84
N PRO A 16 -26.04 6.93 -36.48
CA PRO A 16 -24.94 7.89 -36.47
C PRO A 16 -24.72 8.63 -37.80
N HIS A 17 -25.18 8.05 -38.92
CA HIS A 17 -25.10 8.65 -40.25
C HIS A 17 -26.03 9.86 -40.44
N ASP A 18 -27.19 9.86 -39.77
CA ASP A 18 -28.22 10.89 -39.85
C ASP A 18 -28.02 12.01 -38.81
N TRP A 19 -27.03 11.86 -37.91
CA TRP A 19 -26.74 12.84 -36.88
C TRP A 19 -26.10 14.09 -37.50
N LYS A 20 -26.59 15.27 -37.09
CA LYS A 20 -25.99 16.54 -37.49
C LYS A 20 -24.54 16.59 -37.03
N LYS A 21 -23.61 16.65 -37.99
CA LYS A 21 -22.18 16.88 -37.70
C LYS A 21 -22.00 18.30 -37.18
N ILE A 22 -22.02 18.41 -35.86
CA ILE A 22 -21.68 19.63 -35.15
C ILE A 22 -20.16 19.72 -35.19
N GLY A 23 -19.59 20.83 -35.68
CA GLY A 23 -18.15 21.07 -35.78
C GLY A 23 -17.45 21.27 -34.43
N ILE A 24 -17.92 20.54 -33.40
CA ILE A 24 -17.39 20.56 -32.06
C ILE A 24 -16.07 19.80 -32.08
N GLN A 25 -15.04 20.42 -31.53
CA GLN A 25 -13.74 19.80 -31.33
C GLN A 25 -13.93 18.49 -30.52
N PRO A 26 -13.30 17.38 -30.94
CA PRO A 26 -13.37 16.14 -30.18
C PRO A 26 -12.83 16.40 -28.76
N VAL A 27 -13.50 15.81 -27.76
CA VAL A 27 -13.04 15.91 -26.37
C VAL A 27 -11.68 15.23 -26.28
N LEU A 28 -10.67 15.96 -25.80
CA LEU A 28 -9.36 15.39 -25.55
C LEU A 28 -9.48 14.32 -24.45
N PRO A 29 -8.75 13.20 -24.56
CA PRO A 29 -8.70 12.23 -23.49
C PRO A 29 -8.17 12.89 -22.20
N SER A 30 -8.60 12.36 -21.05
CA SER A 30 -8.07 12.82 -19.77
C SER A 30 -6.56 12.60 -19.74
N ILE A 31 -5.83 13.57 -19.19
CA ILE A 31 -4.38 13.45 -19.03
C ILE A 31 -4.09 12.35 -18.02
N GLU A 32 -3.42 11.28 -18.46
CA GLU A 32 -2.96 10.23 -17.57
C GLU A 32 -1.97 10.79 -16.55
N ARG A 33 -2.29 10.69 -15.27
CA ARG A 33 -1.41 11.05 -14.16
C ARG A 33 -0.88 9.79 -13.49
N LYS A 34 0.43 9.73 -13.25
CA LYS A 34 1.01 8.69 -12.42
C LYS A 34 0.59 8.90 -10.96
N MET A 35 -0.39 8.12 -10.53
CA MET A 35 -0.81 8.11 -9.13
C MET A 35 0.31 7.59 -8.24
N SER A 36 0.42 8.13 -7.02
CA SER A 36 1.32 7.54 -6.02
C SER A 36 0.83 6.11 -5.74
N GLY A 37 1.73 5.15 -5.94
CA GLY A 37 1.43 3.75 -5.67
C GLY A 37 1.22 3.51 -4.19
N ARG A 38 0.58 2.38 -3.85
CA ARG A 38 0.46 1.93 -2.47
C ARG A 38 1.85 1.77 -1.83
N PRO A 39 2.08 2.30 -0.62
CA PRO A 39 3.33 2.06 0.10
C PRO A 39 3.58 0.55 0.29
N LYS A 40 4.83 0.12 0.15
CA LYS A 40 5.21 -1.28 0.36
C LYS A 40 4.90 -1.70 1.80
N LYS A 41 4.28 -2.88 1.97
CA LYS A 41 3.98 -3.47 3.29
C LYS A 41 5.23 -3.61 4.17
N ASN A 42 6.36 -4.01 3.57
CA ASN A 42 7.65 -4.10 4.25
C ASN A 42 8.62 -3.05 3.67
N ARG A 43 8.51 -1.79 4.11
CA ARG A 43 9.42 -0.72 3.71
C ARG A 43 10.78 -0.93 4.40
N ARG A 44 11.88 -0.73 3.66
CA ARG A 44 13.22 -0.65 4.25
C ARG A 44 13.29 0.56 5.19
N MET A 45 13.57 0.33 6.46
CA MET A 45 13.75 1.37 7.46
C MET A 45 15.14 2.02 7.31
N ALA A 46 15.24 3.32 7.57
CA ALA A 46 16.53 4.01 7.64
C ALA A 46 17.32 3.56 8.90
N LYS A 47 18.65 3.77 8.91
CA LYS A 47 19.51 3.36 10.04
C LYS A 47 19.07 3.95 11.38
N ASP A 48 18.57 5.17 11.36
CA ASP A 48 18.17 5.91 12.56
C ASP A 48 16.68 5.72 12.93
N GLU A 49 15.92 5.05 12.07
CA GLU A 49 14.49 4.92 12.29
C GLU A 49 14.18 3.99 13.48
N PRO A 50 13.37 4.44 14.46
CA PRO A 50 13.06 3.64 15.63
C PRO A 50 12.26 2.39 15.24
N LYS A 51 12.80 1.20 15.54
CA LYS A 51 12.07 -0.06 15.35
C LYS A 51 10.86 -0.09 16.27
N LYS A 52 9.68 -0.33 15.70
CA LYS A 52 8.47 -0.60 16.48
C LYS A 52 8.70 -1.85 17.33
N LEU A 53 8.75 -1.67 18.65
CA LEU A 53 8.83 -2.78 19.60
C LEU A 53 7.45 -3.39 19.80
N LYS A 54 7.41 -4.68 20.13
CA LYS A 54 6.17 -5.33 20.55
C LYS A 54 5.70 -4.72 21.88
N PRO A 55 4.39 -4.65 22.15
CA PRO A 55 3.89 -4.26 23.46
C PRO A 55 4.56 -5.09 24.57
N GLY A 56 5.04 -4.43 25.63
CA GLY A 56 5.76 -5.07 26.73
C GLY A 56 7.26 -5.30 26.52
N HIS A 57 7.82 -4.97 25.35
CA HIS A 57 9.27 -5.05 25.11
C HIS A 57 9.95 -3.69 25.13
N LEU A 58 11.09 -3.60 25.83
CA LEU A 58 11.99 -2.45 25.81
C LEU A 58 13.16 -2.68 24.83
N SER A 59 13.65 -1.59 24.23
CA SER A 59 14.83 -1.62 23.38
C SER A 59 16.07 -1.93 24.23
N LYS A 60 16.94 -2.82 23.75
CA LYS A 60 18.25 -3.07 24.35
C LYS A 60 19.36 -2.17 23.79
N LYS A 61 19.02 -1.26 22.87
CA LYS A 61 19.99 -0.31 22.28
C LYS A 61 20.52 0.61 23.37
N GLY A 62 21.83 0.58 23.61
CA GLY A 62 22.49 1.40 24.65
C GLY A 62 22.49 0.79 26.06
N LEU A 63 21.92 -0.40 26.27
CA LEU A 63 21.96 -1.06 27.57
C LEU A 63 23.29 -1.83 27.74
N LEU A 64 24.00 -1.56 28.83
CA LEU A 64 25.19 -2.32 29.22
C LEU A 64 24.75 -3.67 29.78
N MET A 65 25.04 -4.75 29.06
CA MET A 65 24.71 -6.10 29.50
C MET A 65 25.71 -6.57 30.56
N THR A 66 25.22 -7.23 31.61
CA THR A 66 26.04 -7.89 32.63
C THR A 66 26.08 -9.40 32.40
N CYS A 67 27.27 -9.99 32.55
CA CYS A 67 27.45 -11.42 32.41
C CYS A 67 26.94 -12.15 33.66
N THR A 68 26.08 -13.16 33.49
CA THR A 68 25.54 -13.93 34.62
C THR A 68 26.54 -14.91 35.23
N GLN A 69 27.66 -15.21 34.55
CA GLN A 69 28.68 -16.15 35.04
C GLN A 69 29.79 -15.45 35.84
N CYS A 70 30.27 -14.30 35.37
CA CYS A 70 31.35 -13.55 36.03
C CYS A 70 30.92 -12.22 36.65
N GLY A 71 29.67 -11.80 36.47
CA GLY A 71 29.12 -10.54 37.00
C GLY A 71 29.61 -9.28 36.29
N GLN A 72 30.60 -9.38 35.38
CA GLN A 72 31.20 -8.23 34.73
C GLN A 72 30.32 -7.67 33.59
N PRO A 73 30.31 -6.35 33.39
CA PRO A 73 29.60 -5.72 32.28
C PRO A 73 30.31 -5.91 30.93
N GLY A 74 29.59 -5.63 29.84
CA GLY A 74 30.15 -5.53 28.49
C GLY A 74 30.11 -6.82 27.67
N HIS A 75 29.73 -7.95 28.27
CA HIS A 75 29.60 -9.21 27.55
C HIS A 75 28.49 -10.09 28.16
N ASN A 76 28.08 -11.13 27.43
CA ASN A 76 27.10 -12.10 27.91
C ASN A 76 27.79 -13.42 28.26
N LYS A 77 27.05 -14.35 28.89
CA LYS A 77 27.57 -15.68 29.24
C LYS A 77 28.19 -16.43 28.05
N ARG A 78 27.64 -16.27 26.83
CA ARG A 78 28.13 -16.97 25.63
C ARG A 78 29.51 -16.49 25.18
N SER A 79 29.84 -15.22 25.43
CA SER A 79 31.14 -14.63 25.09
C SER A 79 32.01 -14.42 26.33
N CYS A 80 31.75 -15.17 27.42
CA CYS A 80 32.50 -15.04 28.66
C CYS A 80 33.79 -15.85 28.60
N THR A 81 34.93 -15.16 28.71
CA THR A 81 36.25 -15.78 28.77
C THR A 81 36.55 -16.36 30.14
N ASN A 82 35.99 -15.78 31.20
CA ASN A 82 36.07 -16.30 32.57
C ASN A 82 34.97 -17.33 32.81
N SER A 83 34.98 -18.39 31.99
CA SER A 83 34.12 -19.53 32.23
C SER A 83 34.64 -20.27 33.46
N LYS A 84 34.05 -20.03 34.64
CA LYS A 84 34.13 -20.99 35.74
C LYS A 84 33.50 -22.31 35.33
#